data_AF-A0A921MY07-F1
#
_entry.id   AF-A0A921MY07-F1
#
_cell.length_a   1.000
_cell.length_b   1.000
_cell.length_c   1.000
_cell.angle_alpha   90.00
_cell.angle_beta   90.00
_cell.angle_gamma   90.00
#
_symmetry.space_group_name_H-M   'P 1'
#
loop_
_entity.id
_entity.type
_entity.pdbx_description
1 polymer ?
#
loop_
_entity_poly.entity_id
_entity_poly.type
_entity_poly.pdbx_seq_one_letter_code
_entity_poly.pdbx_strand_id
1 'polypeptide(L)' 'DKAKATIDRGVADAIEAAEAELGETGRVLLRPSGTEPVVRVMVEAPSDEQASAIAERLAVIVRERVGL' A
#
# COMPACT_ATOMS: atom_id res chain seq x y z
N ASP A 1 -2.88 15.32 -2.28
CA ASP A 1 -3.06 13.91 -2.62
C ASP A 1 -2.84 13.66 -4.12
N LYS A 2 -1.58 13.61 -4.56
CA LYS A 2 -1.22 13.49 -5.99
C LYS A 2 -0.68 12.10 -6.37
N ALA A 3 -0.64 11.16 -5.43
CA ALA A 3 -0.09 9.82 -5.66
C ALA A 3 -1.09 8.86 -6.34
N LYS A 4 -2.40 9.12 -6.26
CA LYS A 4 -3.44 8.27 -6.89
C LYS A 4 -3.48 8.32 -8.43
N ALA A 5 -2.82 9.29 -9.07
CA ALA A 5 -3.09 9.59 -10.48
C ALA A 5 -2.50 8.60 -11.52
N THR A 6 -1.66 7.65 -11.12
CA THR A 6 -1.15 6.58 -11.99
C THR A 6 -0.70 5.38 -11.17
N ILE A 7 -1.62 4.80 -10.40
CA ILE A 7 -1.37 3.51 -9.72
C ILE A 7 -1.97 2.41 -10.61
N ASP A 8 -1.20 1.35 -10.86
CA ASP A 8 -1.68 0.15 -11.57
C ASP A 8 -3.01 -0.32 -10.95
N ARG A 9 -3.96 -0.74 -11.80
CA ARG A 9 -5.31 -1.10 -11.33
C ARG A 9 -5.26 -2.17 -10.23
N GLY A 10 -4.38 -3.16 -10.32
CA GLY A 10 -4.31 -4.17 -9.27
C GLY A 10 -3.66 -3.71 -7.98
N VAL A 11 -2.81 -2.70 -8.03
CA VAL A 11 -2.31 -2.05 -6.80
C VAL A 11 -3.45 -1.25 -6.17
N ALA A 12 -4.26 -0.55 -6.96
CA ALA A 12 -5.43 0.16 -6.47
C ALA A 12 -6.45 -0.80 -5.83
N ASP A 13 -6.79 -1.91 -6.50
CA ASP A 13 -7.70 -2.94 -5.99
C ASP A 13 -7.19 -3.54 -4.66
N ALA A 14 -5.87 -3.77 -4.56
CA ALA A 14 -5.26 -4.29 -3.34
C ALA A 14 -5.31 -3.29 -2.17
N ILE A 15 -5.12 -1.99 -2.45
CA ILE A 15 -5.27 -0.92 -1.45
C ILE A 15 -6.71 -0.86 -0.96
N GLU A 16 -7.70 -0.87 -1.86
CA GLU A 16 -9.11 -0.84 -1.49
C GLU A 16 -9.50 -2.05 -0.62
N ALA A 17 -9.00 -3.24 -0.96
CA ALA A 17 -9.22 -4.44 -0.15
C ALA A 17 -8.59 -4.31 1.25
N ALA A 18 -7.38 -3.76 1.34
CA ALA A 18 -6.70 -3.52 2.61
C ALA A 18 -7.40 -2.44 3.45
N GLU A 19 -7.85 -1.35 2.85
CA GLU A 19 -8.64 -0.30 3.52
C GLU A 19 -9.96 -0.88 4.06
N ALA A 20 -10.62 -1.75 3.30
CA ALA A 20 -11.83 -2.45 3.76
C ALA A 20 -11.55 -3.41 4.93
N GLU A 21 -10.43 -4.12 4.92
CA GLU A 21 -10.00 -5.00 6.02
C GLU A 21 -9.69 -4.22 7.30
N LEU A 22 -9.11 -3.03 7.17
CA LEU A 22 -8.75 -2.15 8.30
C LEU A 22 -9.95 -1.36 8.86
N GLY A 23 -10.97 -1.13 8.04
CA GLY A 23 -12.13 -0.32 8.39
C GLY A 23 -11.73 1.07 8.88
N GLU A 24 -12.39 1.56 9.92
CA GLU A 24 -12.10 2.88 10.50
C GLU A 24 -10.85 2.90 11.40
N THR A 25 -10.28 1.74 11.70
CA THR A 25 -9.22 1.57 12.71
C THR A 25 -7.81 1.52 12.12
N GLY A 26 -7.69 1.67 10.80
CA GLY A 26 -6.41 1.66 10.12
C GLY A 26 -6.37 2.54 8.89
N ARG A 27 -5.17 2.64 8.30
CA ARG A 27 -4.90 3.46 7.12
C ARG A 27 -3.84 2.81 6.25
N VAL A 28 -3.95 3.00 4.94
CA VAL A 28 -2.93 2.61 3.96
C VAL A 28 -2.42 3.86 3.26
N LEU A 29 -1.10 4.00 3.17
CA LEU A 29 -0.46 5.08 2.43
C LEU A 29 0.62 4.50 1.50
N LEU A 30 0.49 4.79 0.20
CA LEU A 30 1.54 4.54 -0.77
C LEU A 30 2.14 5.86 -1.23
N ARG A 31 3.47 5.93 -1.21
CA ARG A 31 4.22 7.09 -1.68
C ARG A 31 5.40 6.68 -2.54
N PRO A 32 5.47 7.12 -3.82
CA PRO A 32 6.70 6.99 -4.59
C PRO A 32 7.80 7.84 -3.96
N SER A 33 9.02 7.30 -3.89
CA SER A 33 10.20 8.08 -3.50
C SER A 33 10.55 9.08 -4.59
N GLY A 34 10.91 10.30 -4.20
CA GLY A 34 11.34 11.34 -5.16
C GLY A 34 12.83 11.29 -5.51
N THR A 35 13.60 10.51 -4.76
CA THR A 35 15.07 10.48 -4.83
C THR A 35 15.62 9.07 -5.08
N GLU A 36 14.76 8.05 -5.05
CA GLU A 36 15.14 6.64 -5.19
C GLU A 36 14.09 5.94 -6.05
N PRO A 37 14.44 4.88 -6.80
CA PRO A 37 13.49 4.10 -7.59
C PRO A 37 12.70 3.11 -6.71
N VAL A 38 12.04 3.61 -5.66
CA VAL A 38 11.28 2.78 -4.70
C VAL A 38 9.92 3.39 -4.40
N VAL A 39 8.94 2.53 -4.06
CA VAL A 39 7.65 2.93 -3.50
C VAL A 39 7.61 2.54 -2.03
N ARG A 40 7.26 3.49 -1.17
CA ARG A 40 7.05 3.27 0.26
C ARG A 40 5.60 2.88 0.51
N VAL A 41 5.39 1.77 1.20
CA VAL A 41 4.09 1.29 1.68
C VAL A 41 4.07 1.46 3.19
N MET A 42 3.06 2.15 3.71
CA MET A 42 2.85 2.33 5.15
C MET A 42 1.44 1.88 5.49
N VAL A 43 1.31 1.10 6.55
CA VAL A 43 0.02 0.59 7.05
C VAL A 43 -0.06 0.88 8.55
N GLU A 44 -1.16 1.50 8.95
CA GLU A 44 -1.56 1.66 10.35
C GLU A 44 -2.69 0.67 10.63
N ALA A 45 -2.60 -0.11 11.71
CA ALA A 45 -3.60 -1.09 12.12
C ALA A 45 -3.66 -1.23 13.65
N PRO A 46 -4.72 -1.84 14.20
CA PRO A 46 -4.85 -2.09 15.65
C PRO A 46 -3.74 -2.96 16.28
N SER A 47 -3.07 -3.78 15.48
CA SER A 47 -1.93 -4.59 15.95
C SER A 47 -0.77 -4.58 14.95
N ASP A 48 0.44 -4.72 15.48
CA ASP A 48 1.67 -4.80 14.69
C ASP A 48 1.65 -5.98 13.71
N GLU A 49 1.07 -7.11 14.12
CA GLU A 49 0.92 -8.30 13.27
C GLU A 49 -0.01 -8.03 12.09
N GLN A 50 -1.13 -7.35 12.30
CA GLN A 50 -2.04 -6.99 11.22
C GLN A 50 -1.42 -5.97 10.27
N ALA A 51 -0.79 -4.93 10.83
CA ALA A 51 -0.10 -3.91 10.03
C ALA A 51 1.00 -4.54 9.16
N SER A 52 1.82 -5.42 9.75
CA SER A 52 2.91 -6.10 9.04
C SER A 52 2.38 -7.03 7.95
N ALA A 53 1.37 -7.85 8.24
CA ALA A 53 0.79 -8.77 7.28
C ALA A 53 0.19 -8.05 6.06
N ILE A 54 -0.49 -6.92 6.28
CA ILE A 54 -1.06 -6.12 5.19
C ILE A 54 0.04 -5.39 4.42
N ALA A 55 1.02 -4.79 5.11
CA ALA A 55 2.13 -4.08 4.47
C ALA A 55 2.97 -5.01 3.57
N GLU A 56 3.30 -6.21 4.04
CA GLU A 56 4.02 -7.21 3.26
C GLU A 56 3.24 -7.64 2.01
N ARG A 57 1.95 -7.92 2.16
CA ARG A 57 1.05 -8.28 1.05
C ARG A 57 1.00 -7.20 -0.01
N LEU A 58 0.82 -5.94 0.40
CA LEU A 58 0.81 -4.79 -0.51
C LEU A 58 2.18 -4.58 -1.17
N ALA A 59 3.28 -4.73 -0.44
CA ALA A 59 4.62 -4.59 -0.98
C ALA A 59 4.92 -5.62 -2.08
N VAL A 60 4.46 -6.87 -1.93
CA VAL A 60 4.57 -7.91 -2.98
C VAL A 60 3.84 -7.47 -4.24
N ILE A 61 2.58 -7.04 -4.12
CA ILE A 61 1.75 -6.63 -5.27
C ILE A 61 2.36 -5.41 -5.98
N VAL A 62 2.83 -4.42 -5.21
CA VAL A 62 3.51 -3.24 -5.76
C VAL A 62 4.76 -3.64 -6.53
N ARG A 63 5.60 -4.52 -5.97
CA ARG A 63 6.80 -5.02 -6.65
C ARG A 63 6.46 -5.71 -7.97
N GLU A 64 5.45 -6.58 -7.98
CA GLU A 64 5.05 -7.34 -9.18
C GLU A 64 4.46 -6.47 -10.28
N ARG A 65 3.72 -5.41 -9.91
CA ARG A 65 2.92 -4.64 -10.88
C ARG A 65 3.51 -3.29 -11.27
N VAL A 66 4.34 -2.70 -10.43
CA VAL A 66 4.97 -1.40 -10.69
C VAL A 66 6.37 -1.58 -11.29
N GLY A 67 6.97 -2.77 -11.19
CA GLY A 67 8.22 -3.11 -11.88
C GLY A 67 9.39 -2.19 -11.49
N LEU A 68 9.64 -2.05 -10.19
CA LEU A 68 10.82 -1.37 -9.64
C LEU A 68 11.93 -2.36 -9.32
#